data_AF-A0A8H4B3R0-F1
#
_entry.id   AF-A0A8H4B3R0-F1
#
_cell.length_a   1.000
_cell.length_b   1.000
_cell.length_c   1.000
_cell.angle_alpha   90.00
_cell.angle_beta   90.00
_cell.angle_gamma   90.00
#
_symmetry.space_group_name_H-M   'P 1'
#
loop_
_entity.id
_entity.type
_entity.pdbx_description
1 polymer ?
#
loop_
_entity_poly.entity_id
_entity_poly.type
_entity_poly.pdbx_seq_one_letter_code
_entity_poly.pdbx_strand_id
1 'polypeptide(L)'
;MEIIDYLNKWMRLSALTENPQFQQIVTGLRLKHAVALYKLVKEKIAVVKIQYLLDKYKIKLSQSLKNEINAGVDFEQSHGASGSDISNLKIPHGAFVVVLKKFMFCYLTLEMYNSNEVLADYLASDTFIDCWPTLVPDNVICAKFPKSLLAANIYDAYQYTIQNVKKAIVHKSNNDRQRETLSKTSPSSSIHNRNYVNYESHVSLGGRRGHNCDENNSGNTM
;
A
#
# COMPACT_ATOMS: atom_id res chain seq x y z
N MET A 1 -17.45 -29.34 -15.87
CA MET A 1 -18.40 -28.82 -14.87
C MET A 1 -19.72 -28.68 -15.58
N GLU A 2 -20.71 -29.49 -15.20
CA GLU A 2 -21.98 -29.54 -15.93
C GLU A 2 -22.93 -28.44 -15.41
N ILE A 3 -23.83 -27.99 -16.28
CA ILE A 3 -24.85 -26.98 -15.93
C ILE A 3 -25.70 -27.45 -14.73
N ILE A 4 -25.92 -28.76 -14.61
CA ILE A 4 -26.64 -29.40 -13.52
C ILE A 4 -25.95 -29.19 -12.17
N ASP A 5 -24.61 -29.27 -12.12
CA ASP A 5 -23.85 -29.01 -10.89
C ASP A 5 -24.04 -27.57 -10.41
N TYR A 6 -24.10 -26.63 -11.35
CA TYR A 6 -24.29 -25.22 -11.07
C TYR A 6 -25.72 -24.92 -10.59
N LEU A 7 -26.72 -25.52 -11.25
CA LEU A 7 -28.13 -25.46 -10.86
C LEU A 7 -28.35 -26.01 -9.45
N ASN A 8 -27.76 -27.17 -9.12
CA ASN A 8 -27.86 -27.76 -7.80
C ASN A 8 -27.18 -26.90 -6.72
N LYS A 9 -26.06 -26.26 -7.04
CA LYS A 9 -25.38 -25.31 -6.14
C LYS A 9 -26.24 -24.08 -5.88
N TRP A 10 -26.87 -23.54 -6.93
CA TRP A 10 -27.80 -22.42 -6.84
C TRP A 10 -29.05 -22.79 -6.05
N MET A 11 -29.64 -23.97 -6.28
CA MET A 11 -30.80 -24.47 -5.54
C MET A 11 -30.53 -24.62 -4.04
N ARG A 12 -29.32 -25.07 -3.66
CA ARG A 12 -28.88 -25.12 -2.26
C ARG A 12 -28.71 -23.73 -1.64
N LEU A 13 -28.24 -22.76 -2.40
CA LEU A 13 -28.08 -21.37 -1.93
C LEU A 13 -29.44 -20.67 -1.79
N SER A 14 -30.42 -20.99 -2.64
CA SER A 14 -31.79 -20.50 -2.48
C SER A 14 -32.50 -21.15 -1.28
N ALA A 15 -32.21 -22.41 -0.97
CA ALA A 15 -32.71 -23.03 0.27
C ALA A 15 -32.14 -22.34 1.54
N LEU A 16 -30.92 -21.80 1.47
CA LEU A 16 -30.33 -20.99 2.53
C LEU A 16 -31.10 -19.69 2.77
N THR A 17 -31.65 -19.06 1.72
CA THR A 17 -32.50 -17.87 1.87
C THR A 17 -33.86 -18.15 2.50
N GLU A 18 -34.32 -19.40 2.55
CA GLU A 18 -35.55 -19.79 3.25
C GLU A 18 -35.32 -20.05 4.75
N ASN A 19 -34.05 -20.13 5.19
CA ASN A 19 -33.73 -20.32 6.59
C ASN A 19 -33.93 -19.01 7.38
N PRO A 20 -34.83 -18.97 8.38
CA PRO A 20 -35.15 -17.75 9.12
C PRO A 20 -33.96 -17.16 9.89
N GLN A 21 -33.02 -18.00 10.35
CA GLN A 21 -31.79 -17.51 11.00
C GLN A 21 -30.84 -16.86 9.98
N PHE A 22 -30.75 -17.42 8.78
CA PHE A 22 -29.96 -16.81 7.70
C PHE A 22 -30.59 -15.50 7.21
N GLN A 23 -31.93 -15.45 7.10
CA GLN A 23 -32.64 -14.20 6.82
C GLN A 23 -32.39 -13.13 7.88
N GLN A 24 -32.36 -13.47 9.17
CA GLN A 24 -32.04 -12.53 10.25
C GLN A 24 -30.62 -11.95 10.12
N ILE A 25 -29.66 -12.78 9.70
CA ILE A 25 -28.29 -12.35 9.45
C ILE A 25 -28.23 -11.46 8.21
N VAL A 26 -28.87 -11.86 7.10
CA VAL A 26 -28.83 -11.13 5.82
C VAL A 26 -29.59 -9.80 5.89
N THR A 27 -30.71 -9.72 6.60
CA THR A 27 -31.46 -8.48 6.83
C THR A 27 -30.68 -7.46 7.66
N GLY A 28 -29.78 -7.92 8.54
CA GLY A 28 -28.81 -7.07 9.23
C GLY A 28 -27.63 -6.61 8.37
N LEU A 29 -27.44 -7.20 7.18
CA LEU A 29 -26.37 -6.83 6.26
C LEU A 29 -26.77 -5.62 5.43
N ARG A 30 -26.01 -4.53 5.56
CA ARG A 30 -26.06 -3.37 4.66
C ARG A 30 -25.05 -3.56 3.53
N LEU A 31 -25.21 -2.83 2.44
CA LEU A 31 -24.29 -2.85 1.30
C LEU A 31 -22.81 -2.70 1.72
N LYS A 32 -22.53 -1.84 2.71
CA LYS A 32 -21.18 -1.67 3.28
C LYS A 32 -20.58 -2.97 3.84
N HIS A 33 -21.39 -3.89 4.37
CA HIS A 33 -20.95 -5.18 4.88
C HIS A 33 -20.60 -6.13 3.73
N ALA A 34 -21.39 -6.15 2.65
CA ALA A 34 -21.07 -6.91 1.44
C ALA A 34 -19.77 -6.41 0.77
N VAL A 35 -19.60 -5.08 0.69
CA VAL A 35 -18.37 -4.45 0.17
C VAL A 35 -17.17 -4.80 1.06
N ALA A 36 -17.31 -4.72 2.38
CA ALA A 36 -16.26 -5.09 3.32
C ALA A 36 -15.89 -6.58 3.21
N LEU A 37 -16.89 -7.46 3.09
CA LEU A 37 -16.70 -8.91 2.91
C LEU A 37 -15.98 -9.21 1.59
N TYR A 38 -16.39 -8.59 0.48
CA TYR A 38 -15.72 -8.72 -0.80
C TYR A 38 -14.25 -8.27 -0.71
N LYS A 39 -13.99 -7.12 -0.08
CA LYS A 39 -12.61 -6.62 0.13
C LYS A 39 -11.78 -7.60 0.95
N LEU A 40 -12.33 -8.16 2.02
CA LEU A 40 -11.67 -9.13 2.89
C LEU A 40 -11.33 -10.43 2.14
N VAL A 41 -12.31 -11.00 1.43
CA VAL A 41 -12.13 -12.22 0.64
C VAL A 41 -11.11 -11.98 -0.47
N LYS A 42 -11.21 -10.85 -1.18
CA LYS A 42 -10.25 -10.43 -2.22
C LYS A 42 -8.83 -10.36 -1.66
N GLU A 43 -8.65 -9.79 -0.47
CA GLU A 43 -7.34 -9.71 0.17
C GLU A 43 -6.76 -11.09 0.51
N LYS A 44 -7.59 -12.02 0.99
CA LYS A 44 -7.16 -13.40 1.30
C LYS A 44 -6.79 -14.18 0.04
N ILE A 45 -7.62 -14.11 -1.00
CA ILE A 45 -7.35 -14.77 -2.29
C ILE A 45 -6.09 -14.18 -2.92
N ALA A 46 -5.85 -12.87 -2.79
CA ALA A 46 -4.64 -12.24 -3.31
C ALA A 46 -3.37 -12.82 -2.72
N VAL A 47 -3.33 -13.08 -1.41
CA VAL A 47 -2.16 -13.69 -0.76
C VAL A 47 -1.85 -15.05 -1.37
N VAL A 48 -2.86 -15.88 -1.59
CA VAL A 48 -2.69 -17.21 -2.19
C VAL A 48 -2.24 -17.10 -3.64
N LYS A 49 -2.92 -16.29 -4.47
CA LYS A 49 -2.60 -16.19 -5.89
C LYS A 49 -1.22 -15.60 -6.17
N ILE A 50 -0.77 -14.64 -5.37
CA ILE A 50 0.56 -14.02 -5.53
C ILE A 50 1.69 -15.06 -5.32
N GLN A 51 1.46 -16.10 -4.52
CA GLN A 51 2.44 -17.18 -4.34
C GLN A 51 2.68 -17.96 -5.66
N TYR A 52 1.64 -18.13 -6.46
CA TYR A 52 1.65 -18.85 -7.73
C TYR A 52 1.88 -17.95 -8.94
N LEU A 53 2.38 -16.73 -8.73
CA LEU A 53 2.78 -15.84 -9.82
C LEU A 53 3.86 -16.52 -10.69
N LEU A 54 3.78 -16.36 -12.01
CA LEU A 54 4.78 -16.91 -12.92
C LEU A 54 6.18 -16.34 -12.65
N ASP A 55 7.20 -17.14 -12.92
CA ASP A 55 8.60 -16.78 -12.65
C ASP A 55 9.08 -15.57 -13.47
N LYS A 56 8.44 -15.30 -14.62
CA LYS A 56 8.68 -14.10 -15.44
C LYS A 56 8.45 -12.78 -14.68
N TYR A 57 7.68 -12.81 -13.58
CA TYR A 57 7.39 -11.66 -12.71
C TYR A 57 8.16 -11.69 -11.38
N LYS A 58 9.10 -12.62 -11.23
CA LYS A 58 9.91 -12.85 -10.02
C LYS A 58 11.39 -12.55 -10.25
N ILE A 59 11.72 -11.73 -11.26
CA ILE A 59 13.10 -11.34 -11.55
C ILE A 59 13.63 -10.47 -10.40
N LYS A 60 14.81 -10.81 -9.90
CA LYS A 60 15.44 -10.10 -8.78
C LYS A 60 15.73 -8.65 -9.11
N LEU A 61 15.57 -7.79 -8.11
CA LEU A 61 15.94 -6.38 -8.20
C LEU A 61 17.45 -6.20 -8.32
N SER A 62 17.86 -5.38 -9.28
CA SER A 62 19.23 -4.87 -9.36
C SER A 62 19.52 -3.90 -8.22
N GLN A 63 20.80 -3.64 -7.93
CA GLN A 63 21.18 -2.70 -6.89
C GLN A 63 20.70 -1.27 -7.20
N SER A 64 20.77 -0.86 -8.47
CA SER A 64 20.25 0.44 -8.92
C SER A 64 18.76 0.58 -8.59
N LEU A 65 17.97 -0.45 -8.88
CA LEU A 65 16.52 -0.42 -8.68
C LEU A 65 16.14 -0.42 -7.18
N LYS A 66 16.93 -1.12 -6.35
CA LYS A 66 16.79 -1.03 -4.88
C LYS A 66 17.04 0.39 -4.37
N ASN A 67 18.06 1.06 -4.91
CA ASN A 67 18.38 2.43 -4.54
C ASN A 67 17.24 3.40 -4.94
N GLU A 68 16.67 3.20 -6.13
CA GLU A 68 15.51 3.97 -6.61
C GLU A 68 14.29 3.79 -5.68
N ILE A 69 13.99 2.55 -5.28
CA ILE A 69 12.93 2.26 -4.31
C ILE A 69 13.21 2.95 -2.96
N ASN A 70 14.44 2.89 -2.45
CA ASN A 70 14.81 3.53 -1.18
C ASN A 70 14.75 5.07 -1.22
N ALA A 71 14.96 5.65 -2.41
CA ALA A 71 14.80 7.08 -2.62
C ALA A 71 13.33 7.49 -2.62
N GLY A 72 12.45 6.70 -3.25
CA GLY A 72 11.03 7.01 -3.41
C GLY A 72 10.12 6.61 -2.24
N VAL A 73 10.49 5.59 -1.47
CA VAL A 73 9.63 4.97 -0.43
C VAL A 73 10.10 5.32 0.98
N ASP A 74 9.16 5.69 1.85
CA ASP A 74 9.38 5.90 3.29
C ASP A 74 9.19 4.60 4.07
N PHE A 75 10.31 4.06 4.56
CA PHE A 75 10.38 2.84 5.38
C PHE A 75 10.34 3.10 6.89
N GLU A 76 10.67 4.32 7.34
CA GLU A 76 10.86 4.64 8.76
C GLU A 76 9.60 5.27 9.39
N GLN A 77 8.56 5.51 8.58
CA GLN A 77 7.32 6.16 9.03
C GLN A 77 7.65 7.49 9.74
N SER A 78 8.52 8.28 9.11
CA SER A 78 8.81 9.63 9.55
C SER A 78 7.55 10.47 9.38
N HIS A 79 6.74 10.57 10.44
CA HIS A 79 5.64 11.51 10.51
C HIS A 79 6.19 12.93 10.33
N GLY A 80 6.01 13.48 9.12
CA GLY A 80 6.08 14.91 8.82
C GLY A 80 7.32 15.66 9.33
N ALA A 81 8.33 15.82 8.48
CA ALA A 81 8.95 17.14 8.36
C ALA A 81 8.06 17.93 7.38
N SER A 82 7.00 18.61 7.84
CA SER A 82 7.07 20.05 8.14
C SER A 82 7.95 20.81 7.15
N GLY A 83 7.65 20.64 5.88
CA GLY A 83 8.19 21.40 4.76
C GLY A 83 7.24 21.17 3.59
N SER A 84 6.68 22.24 3.04
CA SER A 84 5.71 22.23 1.94
C SER A 84 6.28 21.68 0.61
N ASP A 85 7.52 21.18 0.60
CA ASP A 85 8.23 20.82 -0.61
C ASP A 85 8.03 19.34 -0.96
N ILE A 86 7.42 19.12 -2.13
CA ILE A 86 7.21 17.80 -2.77
C ILE A 86 8.54 17.01 -2.89
N SER A 87 9.67 17.70 -2.93
CA SER A 87 11.02 17.10 -2.99
C SER A 87 11.33 16.22 -1.78
N ASN A 88 10.79 16.53 -0.60
CA ASN A 88 11.04 15.80 0.64
C ASN A 88 9.98 14.73 0.95
N LEU A 89 8.84 14.78 0.26
CA LEU A 89 7.77 13.80 0.41
C LEU A 89 8.17 12.47 -0.25
N LYS A 90 7.93 11.38 0.48
CA LYS A 90 8.13 10.00 0.01
C LYS A 90 6.83 9.23 0.07
N ILE A 91 6.72 8.19 -0.75
CA ILE A 91 5.57 7.29 -0.76
C ILE A 91 5.62 6.45 0.52
N PRO A 92 4.58 6.44 1.37
CA PRO A 92 4.54 5.57 2.53
C PRO A 92 4.67 4.09 2.10
N HIS A 93 5.55 3.32 2.75
CA HIS A 93 5.77 1.91 2.41
C HIS A 93 4.45 1.10 2.42
N GLY A 94 3.54 1.38 3.36
CA GLY A 94 2.24 0.69 3.43
C GLY A 94 1.41 0.90 2.17
N ALA A 95 1.41 2.11 1.61
CA ALA A 95 0.72 2.40 0.36
C ALA A 95 1.40 1.74 -0.84
N PHE A 96 2.74 1.78 -0.88
CA PHE A 96 3.54 1.11 -1.91
C PHE A 96 3.29 -0.41 -1.93
N VAL A 97 3.30 -1.08 -0.78
CA VAL A 97 3.00 -2.52 -0.68
C VAL A 97 1.59 -2.83 -1.17
N VAL A 98 0.60 -2.00 -0.79
CA VAL A 98 -0.80 -2.20 -1.19
C VAL A 98 -0.97 -2.10 -2.70
N VAL A 99 -0.35 -1.11 -3.34
CA VAL A 99 -0.49 -0.93 -4.80
C VAL A 99 0.15 -2.09 -5.56
N LEU A 100 1.36 -2.53 -5.17
CA LEU A 100 2.02 -3.68 -5.81
C LEU A 100 1.21 -4.97 -5.63
N LYS A 101 0.68 -5.21 -4.42
CA LYS A 101 -0.18 -6.37 -4.12
C LYS A 101 -1.44 -6.36 -4.98
N LYS A 102 -2.11 -5.21 -5.08
CA LYS A 102 -3.30 -5.06 -5.93
C LYS A 102 -2.95 -5.29 -7.40
N PHE A 103 -1.86 -4.72 -7.89
CA PHE A 103 -1.49 -4.84 -9.30
C PHE A 103 -1.22 -6.30 -9.67
N MET A 104 -0.39 -6.99 -8.88
CA MET A 104 -0.13 -8.43 -9.08
C MET A 104 -1.44 -9.23 -9.10
N PHE A 105 -2.32 -9.00 -8.12
CA PHE A 105 -3.56 -9.76 -8.01
C PHE A 105 -4.53 -9.48 -9.16
N CYS A 106 -4.77 -8.22 -9.50
CA CYS A 106 -5.77 -7.82 -10.48
C CYS A 106 -5.33 -8.09 -11.92
N TYR A 107 -4.04 -7.96 -12.22
CA TYR A 107 -3.58 -7.85 -13.61
C TYR A 107 -2.62 -8.96 -14.02
N LEU A 108 -1.76 -9.43 -13.11
CA LEU A 108 -0.76 -10.45 -13.45
C LEU A 108 -1.25 -11.88 -13.25
N THR A 109 -2.21 -12.12 -12.34
CA THR A 109 -2.77 -13.48 -12.14
C THR A 109 -3.60 -13.97 -13.33
N LEU A 110 -3.97 -13.08 -14.24
CA LEU A 110 -4.70 -13.37 -15.48
C LEU A 110 -3.80 -13.24 -16.72
N GLU A 111 -2.49 -13.05 -16.53
CA GLU A 111 -1.49 -12.88 -17.60
C GLU A 111 -1.82 -11.77 -18.62
N MET A 112 -2.53 -10.72 -18.19
CA MET A 112 -3.00 -9.69 -19.11
C MET A 112 -1.91 -8.70 -19.56
N TYR A 113 -0.71 -8.75 -18.98
CA TYR A 113 0.34 -7.75 -19.16
C TYR A 113 1.71 -8.37 -19.44
N ASN A 114 2.57 -7.62 -20.12
CA ASN A 114 3.93 -8.06 -20.44
C ASN A 114 4.87 -7.85 -19.23
N SER A 115 5.79 -8.78 -18.98
CA SER A 115 6.77 -8.64 -17.90
C SER A 115 7.73 -7.46 -18.11
N ASN A 116 7.96 -7.03 -19.34
CA ASN A 116 8.91 -5.95 -19.66
C ASN A 116 8.29 -4.55 -19.58
N GLU A 117 7.00 -4.46 -19.23
CA GLU A 117 6.32 -3.18 -19.09
C GLU A 117 6.76 -2.44 -17.83
N VAL A 118 6.87 -1.11 -17.96
CA VAL A 118 7.23 -0.20 -16.88
C VAL A 118 6.00 0.04 -16.02
N LEU A 119 6.08 -0.25 -14.72
CA LEU A 119 4.94 -0.12 -13.82
C LEU A 119 4.49 1.33 -13.62
N ALA A 120 5.38 2.30 -13.80
CA ALA A 120 5.04 3.73 -13.68
C ALA A 120 3.95 4.14 -14.68
N ASP A 121 3.96 3.59 -15.90
CA ASP A 121 2.99 3.91 -16.96
C ASP A 121 1.55 3.51 -16.56
N TYR A 122 1.42 2.52 -15.68
CA TYR A 122 0.13 2.08 -15.16
C TYR A 122 -0.15 2.71 -13.80
N LEU A 123 0.74 2.52 -12.83
CA LEU A 123 0.50 2.86 -11.44
C LEU A 123 0.63 4.36 -11.15
N ALA A 124 1.23 5.15 -12.04
CA ALA A 124 1.21 6.61 -11.95
C ALA A 124 0.24 7.26 -12.95
N SER A 125 -0.56 6.47 -13.69
CA SER A 125 -1.59 7.01 -14.58
C SER A 125 -2.99 7.01 -13.95
N ASP A 126 -3.86 7.84 -14.50
CA ASP A 126 -5.23 8.06 -14.02
C ASP A 126 -6.07 6.77 -13.99
N THR A 127 -5.73 5.81 -14.85
CA THR A 127 -6.46 4.53 -14.99
C THR A 127 -6.32 3.65 -13.75
N PHE A 128 -5.23 3.76 -12.99
CA PHE A 128 -4.96 2.90 -11.83
C PHE A 128 -4.89 3.67 -10.52
N ILE A 129 -5.32 4.93 -10.50
CA ILE A 129 -5.27 5.77 -9.31
C ILE A 129 -6.06 5.18 -8.13
N ASP A 130 -7.14 4.47 -8.41
CA ASP A 130 -7.95 3.71 -7.44
C ASP A 130 -7.19 2.53 -6.77
N CYS A 131 -6.04 2.15 -7.32
CA CYS A 131 -5.17 1.17 -6.69
C CYS A 131 -4.48 1.75 -5.45
N TRP A 132 -4.27 3.06 -5.39
CA TRP A 132 -3.62 3.73 -4.27
C TRP A 132 -4.57 3.98 -3.10
N PRO A 133 -4.09 3.87 -1.84
CA PRO A 133 -4.80 4.43 -0.71
C PRO A 133 -4.92 5.95 -0.85
N THR A 134 -6.07 6.52 -0.47
CA THR A 134 -6.38 7.97 -0.56
C THR A 134 -5.42 8.90 0.21
N LEU A 135 -4.47 8.33 0.94
CA LEU A 135 -3.49 9.07 1.75
C LEU A 135 -2.28 9.57 0.94
N VAL A 136 -2.01 9.05 -0.27
CA VAL A 136 -0.80 9.42 -1.04
C VAL A 136 -1.13 10.37 -2.19
N PRO A 137 -0.73 11.65 -2.16
CA PRO A 137 -1.04 12.63 -3.22
C PRO A 137 -0.51 12.21 -4.60
N ASP A 138 -1.25 12.53 -5.66
CA ASP A 138 -0.96 12.08 -7.03
C ASP A 138 0.37 12.62 -7.55
N ASN A 139 0.68 13.88 -7.24
CA ASN A 139 1.98 14.49 -7.53
C ASN A 139 3.15 13.77 -6.84
N VAL A 140 2.94 13.22 -5.63
CA VAL A 140 3.96 12.41 -4.94
C VAL A 140 4.12 11.06 -5.64
N ILE A 141 3.02 10.46 -6.11
CA ILE A 141 3.07 9.21 -6.89
C ILE A 141 3.84 9.45 -8.20
N CYS A 142 3.42 10.40 -9.04
CA CYS A 142 4.06 10.70 -10.33
C CYS A 142 5.55 11.07 -10.16
N ALA A 143 5.92 11.78 -9.08
CA ALA A 143 7.31 12.21 -8.87
C ALA A 143 8.24 11.15 -8.23
N LYS A 144 7.70 10.29 -7.36
CA LYS A 144 8.53 9.42 -6.48
C LYS A 144 8.40 7.94 -6.80
N PHE A 145 7.44 7.54 -7.63
CA PHE A 145 7.33 6.15 -8.03
C PHE A 145 8.57 5.72 -8.83
N PRO A 146 9.15 4.53 -8.55
CA PRO A 146 10.30 4.05 -9.30
C PRO A 146 10.00 3.90 -10.79
N LYS A 147 10.64 4.72 -11.63
CA LYS A 147 10.42 4.80 -13.08
C LYS A 147 11.04 3.61 -13.80
N SER A 148 12.08 3.00 -13.25
CA SER A 148 12.74 1.85 -13.87
C SER A 148 12.14 0.50 -13.44
N LEU A 149 11.09 0.50 -12.61
CA LEU A 149 10.52 -0.71 -12.05
C LEU A 149 9.58 -1.40 -13.06
N LEU A 150 9.97 -2.60 -13.49
CA LEU A 150 9.20 -3.39 -14.43
C LEU A 150 8.23 -4.35 -13.73
N ALA A 151 7.20 -4.79 -14.47
CA ALA A 151 6.32 -5.87 -14.04
C ALA A 151 7.11 -7.16 -13.74
N ALA A 152 8.23 -7.40 -14.43
CA ALA A 152 9.14 -8.51 -14.20
C ALA A 152 9.72 -8.55 -12.78
N ASN A 153 9.87 -7.39 -12.14
CA ASN A 153 10.51 -7.24 -10.83
C ASN A 153 9.52 -7.06 -9.69
N ILE A 154 8.22 -7.03 -9.98
CA ILE A 154 7.18 -6.60 -9.05
C ILE A 154 7.12 -7.44 -7.77
N TYR A 155 7.31 -8.77 -7.90
CA TYR A 155 7.26 -9.66 -6.76
C TYR A 155 8.47 -9.45 -5.84
N ASP A 156 9.67 -9.29 -6.41
CA ASP A 156 10.88 -9.04 -5.62
C ASP A 156 10.84 -7.64 -4.98
N ALA A 157 10.27 -6.63 -5.66
CA ALA A 157 10.02 -5.31 -5.07
C ALA A 157 9.05 -5.35 -3.89
N TYR A 158 7.97 -6.11 -4.00
CA TYR A 158 7.04 -6.34 -2.91
C TYR A 158 7.72 -6.99 -1.70
N GLN A 159 8.50 -8.06 -1.93
CA GLN A 159 9.21 -8.77 -0.85
C GLN A 159 10.30 -7.90 -0.22
N TYR A 160 11.09 -7.20 -1.03
CA TYR A 160 12.13 -6.27 -0.60
C TYR A 160 11.56 -5.19 0.33
N THR A 161 10.41 -4.61 -0.05
CA THR A 161 9.75 -3.58 0.73
C THR A 161 9.33 -4.11 2.10
N ILE A 162 8.65 -5.26 2.14
CA ILE A 162 8.22 -5.90 3.40
C ILE A 162 9.42 -6.24 4.30
N GLN A 163 10.51 -6.74 3.72
CA GLN A 163 11.71 -7.08 4.47
C GLN A 163 12.38 -5.85 5.08
N ASN A 164 12.47 -4.75 4.34
CA ASN A 164 13.05 -3.51 4.86
C ASN A 164 12.20 -2.91 5.99
N VAL A 165 10.88 -2.94 5.88
CA VAL A 165 9.98 -2.51 6.96
C VAL A 165 10.21 -3.35 8.22
N LYS A 166 10.32 -4.68 8.09
CA LYS A 166 10.63 -5.56 9.22
C LYS A 166 11.97 -5.22 9.86
N LYS A 167 13.01 -4.94 9.05
CA LYS A 167 14.33 -4.53 9.56
C LYS A 167 14.25 -3.19 10.30
N ALA A 168 13.56 -2.20 9.75
CA ALA A 168 13.38 -0.89 10.37
C ALA A 168 12.71 -1.01 11.76
N ILE A 169 11.64 -1.82 11.87
CA ILE A 169 10.95 -2.07 13.14
C ILE A 169 11.88 -2.72 14.18
N VAL A 170 12.69 -3.70 13.77
CA VAL A 170 13.66 -4.37 14.67
C VAL A 170 14.75 -3.40 15.13
N HIS A 171 15.30 -2.58 14.22
CA HIS A 171 16.30 -1.57 14.57
C HIS A 171 15.76 -0.52 15.54
N LYS A 172 14.53 -0.04 15.32
CA LYS A 172 13.86 0.90 16.23
C LYS A 172 13.66 0.30 17.63
N SER A 173 13.16 -0.93 17.71
CA SER A 173 12.95 -1.63 18.98
C SER A 173 14.23 -1.86 19.78
N ASN A 174 15.35 -2.11 19.09
CA ASN A 174 16.66 -2.27 19.74
C ASN A 174 17.23 -0.93 20.25
N ASN A 175 17.06 0.15 19.50
CA ASN A 175 17.47 1.49 19.92
C ASN A 175 16.65 2.01 21.11
N ASP A 176 15.34 1.75 21.14
CA ASP A 176 14.47 2.12 22.26
C ASP A 176 14.88 1.40 23.56
N ARG A 177 15.20 0.10 23.47
CA ARG A 177 15.74 -0.68 24.58
C ARG A 177 17.10 -0.17 25.08
N GLN A 178 17.98 0.27 24.18
CA GLN A 178 19.25 0.90 24.57
C GLN A 178 19.04 2.25 25.27
N ARG A 179 18.07 3.06 24.83
CA ARG A 179 17.72 4.32 25.52
C ARG A 179 17.11 4.08 26.91
N GLU A 180 16.31 3.03 27.09
CA GLU A 180 15.78 2.65 28.40
C GLU A 180 16.84 2.13 29.37
N THR A 181 17.91 1.49 28.88
CA THR A 181 19.03 1.05 29.74
C THR A 181 19.97 2.19 30.10
N LEU A 182 20.19 3.16 29.20
CA LEU A 182 20.98 4.37 29.45
C LEU A 182 20.31 5.37 30.41
N SER A 183 18.98 5.44 30.42
CA SER A 183 18.22 6.30 31.35
C SER A 183 18.12 5.75 32.77
N LYS A 184 18.41 4.47 33.00
CA LYS A 184 18.44 3.83 34.33
C LYS A 184 19.79 3.90 35.06
N THR A 185 20.85 4.35 34.39
CA THR A 185 22.22 4.42 34.96
C THR A 185 22.73 5.83 35.25
N SER A 186 21.90 6.87 35.16
CA SER A 186 22.29 8.23 35.58
C SER A 186 21.84 8.52 37.02
N PRO A 187 22.72 9.00 37.92
CA PRO A 187 22.35 9.30 39.31
C PRO A 187 21.38 10.48 39.37
N SER A 188 20.37 10.34 40.21
CA SER A 188 19.44 11.40 40.59
C SER A 188 20.19 12.64 41.09
N SER A 189 20.04 13.75 40.39
CA SER A 189 20.21 15.08 40.99
C SER A 189 18.94 15.87 40.72
N SER A 190 18.31 16.27 41.84
CA SER A 190 17.17 17.17 41.88
C SER A 190 17.51 18.52 41.25
N ILE A 191 16.56 19.15 40.56
CA ILE A 191 16.27 20.59 40.66
C ILE A 191 14.89 20.87 40.04
N HIS A 192 14.31 21.95 40.52
CA HIS A 192 12.91 22.30 40.69
C HIS A 192 12.32 23.13 39.51
N ASN A 193 11.13 22.74 39.04
CA ASN A 193 9.93 23.56 38.74
C ASN A 193 9.96 24.73 37.71
N ARG A 194 9.12 24.64 36.64
CA ARG A 194 7.90 25.45 36.39
C ARG A 194 7.42 25.47 34.92
N ASN A 195 6.14 25.13 34.74
CA ASN A 195 5.09 25.61 33.81
C ASN A 195 5.46 26.22 32.43
N TYR A 196 4.80 25.76 31.35
CA TYR A 196 3.64 26.44 30.73
C TYR A 196 3.08 25.70 29.47
N VAL A 197 1.77 25.43 29.53
CA VAL A 197 0.69 25.54 28.53
C VAL A 197 0.59 24.61 27.30
N ASN A 198 -0.63 24.07 27.24
CA ASN A 198 -1.30 23.17 26.32
C ASN A 198 -1.96 23.97 25.18
N TYR A 199 -1.91 23.48 23.93
CA TYR A 199 -2.87 23.85 22.89
C TYR A 199 -3.23 22.64 22.04
N GLU A 200 -4.52 22.31 22.12
CA GLU A 200 -5.22 21.32 21.33
C GLU A 200 -5.54 21.83 19.92
N SER A 201 -5.52 20.86 18.99
CA SER A 201 -6.48 20.64 17.89
C SER A 201 -6.62 21.68 16.77
N HIS A 202 -6.52 21.25 15.51
CA HIS A 202 -7.61 21.38 14.55
C HIS A 202 -7.50 20.33 13.42
N VAL A 203 -8.55 19.51 13.35
CA VAL A 203 -8.90 18.62 12.24
C VAL A 203 -9.47 19.46 11.11
N SER A 204 -9.10 19.18 9.85
CA SER A 204 -9.91 19.59 8.70
C SER A 204 -10.02 18.47 7.67
N LEU A 205 -11.27 18.17 7.33
CA LEU A 205 -11.76 17.14 6.43
C LEU A 205 -11.78 17.65 5.00
N GLY A 206 -11.44 16.75 4.06
CA GLY A 206 -12.13 16.61 2.78
C GLY A 206 -11.69 17.54 1.65
N GLY A 207 -11.07 16.94 0.63
CA GLY A 207 -10.96 17.51 -0.71
C GLY A 207 -10.91 16.40 -1.75
N ARG A 208 -11.90 16.39 -2.65
CA ARG A 208 -11.93 15.50 -3.84
C ARG A 208 -10.66 15.71 -4.65
N ARG A 209 -10.01 14.61 -5.09
CA ARG A 209 -8.83 14.69 -5.95
C ARG A 209 -9.21 15.16 -7.35
N GLY A 210 -8.43 16.13 -7.83
CA GLY A 210 -8.46 16.66 -9.17
C GLY A 210 -7.08 16.49 -9.83
N HIS A 211 -7.16 16.33 -11.15
CA HIS A 211 -6.21 15.93 -12.20
C HIS A 211 -4.83 16.61 -12.31
N ASN A 212 -3.92 15.91 -13.02
CA ASN A 212 -3.00 16.32 -14.10
C ASN A 212 -1.57 15.77 -13.93
N CYS A 213 -1.21 14.73 -14.68
CA CYS A 213 0.18 14.33 -14.94
C CYS A 213 0.46 14.50 -16.44
N ASP A 214 0.49 15.74 -16.94
CA ASP A 214 0.97 16.05 -18.30
C ASP A 214 2.25 16.91 -18.28
N GLU A 215 3.14 16.44 -19.15
CA GLU A 215 4.47 16.82 -19.61
C GLU A 215 4.93 18.28 -19.55
N ASN A 216 6.15 18.47 -19.03
CA ASN A 216 7.05 19.52 -19.49
C ASN A 216 8.17 18.87 -20.31
N ASN A 217 8.02 18.83 -21.64
CA ASN A 217 9.17 18.87 -22.54
C ASN A 217 8.80 19.55 -23.86
N SER A 218 8.97 20.88 -23.91
CA SER A 218 8.96 21.63 -25.17
C SER A 218 10.37 22.13 -25.45
N GLY A 219 10.93 21.56 -26.53
CA GLY A 219 11.90 22.11 -27.47
C GLY A 219 12.95 23.11 -27.01
N ASN A 220 14.21 22.76 -27.25
CA ASN A 220 15.14 23.76 -27.77
C ASN A 220 15.96 23.17 -28.90
N THR A 221 15.59 23.57 -30.11
CA THR A 221 16.37 23.49 -31.34
C THR A 221 17.37 24.65 -31.32
N MET A 222 18.66 24.34 -31.46
CA MET A 222 19.64 25.14 -32.19
C MET A 222 20.74 24.21 -32.68
#